data_AF-R8YU02-F1
#
_entry.id   AF-R8YU02-F1
#
_cell.length_a   1.000
_cell.length_b   1.000
_cell.length_c   1.000
_cell.angle_alpha   90.00
_cell.angle_beta   90.00
_cell.angle_gamma   90.00
#
_symmetry.space_group_name_H-M   'P 1'
#
loop_
_entity.id
_entity.type
_entity.pdbx_description
1 polymer ?
#
loop_
_entity_poly.entity_id
_entity_poly.type
_entity_poly.pdbx_seq_one_letter_code
_entity_poly.pdbx_strand_id
1 'polypeptide(L)'
;MATQLIQIGPGNVAQKLHRDLENFPAFIKMGKSGPCVAANCMIALTDFTEENGATRVIPGSHEWDNFEMSEEERFRHEDTIPALMKAGDMLIWDGKLVHSGGENKTESEYRRGIALPLTPAYFTPEETYAFSIDLEIVRTLPAHVQKMIGFRSVFPSSGSGLWQHNFEKLEDYLGLN
;
A
#
# COMPACT_ATOMS: atom_id res chain seq x y z
N MET A 1 -1.62 -3.60 -6.61
CA MET A 1 -1.92 -2.18 -6.37
C MET A 1 -3.39 -2.08 -6.00
N ALA A 2 -3.71 -1.19 -5.07
CA ALA A 2 -5.06 -0.79 -4.71
C ALA A 2 -5.04 0.71 -4.34
N THR A 3 -6.20 1.32 -4.16
CA THR A 3 -6.38 2.73 -3.81
C THR A 3 -7.52 2.79 -2.82
N GLN A 4 -7.18 3.02 -1.56
CA GLN A 4 -8.13 2.91 -0.46
C GLN A 4 -8.28 4.28 0.21
N LEU A 5 -9.48 4.83 0.19
CA LEU A 5 -9.84 5.91 1.10
C LEU A 5 -10.11 5.29 2.47
N ILE A 6 -9.31 5.67 3.45
CA ILE A 6 -9.43 5.19 4.82
C ILE A 6 -9.94 6.33 5.69
N GLN A 7 -11.03 6.08 6.41
CA GLN A 7 -11.57 6.99 7.40
C GLN A 7 -11.51 6.33 8.79
N ILE A 8 -10.76 6.94 9.71
CA ILE A 8 -10.75 6.56 11.13
C ILE A 8 -11.60 7.59 11.89
N GLY A 9 -12.73 7.15 12.45
CA GLY A 9 -13.66 8.02 13.18
C GLY A 9 -13.43 8.02 14.69
N PRO A 10 -14.19 8.83 15.43
CA PRO A 10 -14.13 8.89 16.89
C PRO A 10 -14.27 7.51 17.55
N GLY A 11 -13.37 7.18 18.48
CA GLY A 11 -13.38 5.93 19.24
C GLY A 11 -12.93 4.69 18.47
N ASN A 12 -12.46 4.82 17.23
CA ASN A 12 -11.82 3.70 16.52
C ASN A 12 -10.57 3.25 17.28
N VAL A 13 -10.52 1.96 17.64
CA VAL A 13 -9.36 1.35 18.28
C VAL A 13 -8.17 1.23 17.32
N ALA A 14 -6.96 1.19 17.87
CA ALA A 14 -5.76 0.94 17.09
C ALA A 14 -5.84 -0.43 16.37
N GLN A 15 -5.35 -0.48 15.14
CA GLN A 15 -5.17 -1.76 14.44
C GLN A 15 -4.01 -2.53 15.07
N LYS A 16 -4.04 -3.86 14.97
CA LYS A 16 -2.87 -4.70 15.27
C LYS A 16 -1.67 -4.23 14.46
N LEU A 17 -0.48 -4.26 15.06
CA LEU A 17 0.77 -4.07 14.35
C LEU A 17 0.97 -5.18 13.32
N HIS A 18 1.35 -4.78 12.12
CA HIS A 18 1.52 -5.68 10.99
C HIS A 18 2.52 -5.13 9.98
N ARG A 19 2.90 -5.99 9.05
CA ARG A 19 3.64 -5.64 7.84
C ARG A 19 2.72 -5.81 6.64
N ASP A 20 2.70 -4.86 5.71
CA ASP A 20 1.97 -5.03 4.44
C ASP A 20 2.51 -6.23 3.63
N LEU A 21 3.77 -6.60 3.86
CA LEU A 21 4.40 -7.79 3.30
C LEU A 21 3.69 -9.11 3.69
N GLU A 22 2.86 -9.13 4.74
CA GLU A 22 2.17 -10.34 5.19
C GLU A 22 1.22 -10.92 4.12
N ASN A 23 0.76 -10.10 3.16
CA ASN A 23 0.03 -10.57 1.98
C ASN A 23 0.88 -11.44 1.03
N PHE A 24 2.21 -11.48 1.23
CA PHE A 24 3.17 -12.23 0.43
C PHE A 24 4.00 -13.17 1.34
N PRO A 25 3.41 -14.27 1.88
CA PRO A 25 3.98 -15.05 2.98
C PRO A 25 5.35 -15.68 2.66
N ALA A 26 5.66 -15.94 1.38
CA ALA A 26 6.98 -16.42 0.98
C ALA A 26 8.10 -15.41 1.31
N PHE A 27 7.81 -14.11 1.24
CA PHE A 27 8.78 -13.04 1.45
C PHE A 27 8.99 -12.73 2.93
N ILE A 28 7.98 -12.97 3.78
CA ILE A 28 8.15 -12.96 5.24
C ILE A 28 9.25 -13.96 5.64
N LYS A 29 9.24 -15.17 5.08
CA LYS A 29 10.27 -16.19 5.33
C LYS A 29 11.65 -15.84 4.80
N MET A 30 11.76 -14.94 3.84
CA MET A 30 13.05 -14.44 3.33
C MET A 30 13.67 -13.37 4.25
N GLY A 31 12.89 -12.82 5.17
CA GLY A 31 13.32 -11.82 6.15
C GLY A 31 13.93 -10.57 5.52
N LYS A 32 14.87 -9.94 6.23
CA LYS A 32 15.51 -8.69 5.79
C LYS A 32 16.23 -8.82 4.45
N SER A 33 16.81 -9.99 4.16
CA SER A 33 17.53 -10.26 2.90
C SER A 33 16.62 -10.45 1.69
N GLY A 34 15.30 -10.66 1.88
CA GLY A 34 14.35 -10.76 0.79
C GLY A 34 14.19 -9.44 0.01
N PRO A 35 13.70 -9.45 -1.24
CA PRO A 35 13.43 -8.22 -1.96
C PRO A 35 12.25 -7.44 -1.37
N CYS A 36 12.23 -6.13 -1.59
CA CYS A 36 11.04 -5.30 -1.37
C CYS A 36 10.00 -5.60 -2.46
N VAL A 37 8.87 -6.20 -2.10
CA VAL A 37 7.78 -6.55 -3.03
C VAL A 37 6.44 -5.88 -2.68
N ALA A 38 6.45 -5.07 -1.63
CA ALA A 38 5.34 -4.25 -1.22
C ALA A 38 5.91 -2.92 -0.73
N ALA A 39 5.31 -1.82 -1.13
CA ALA A 39 5.56 -0.50 -0.58
C ALA A 39 4.22 0.22 -0.52
N ASN A 40 4.07 1.17 0.37
CA ASN A 40 2.81 1.89 0.52
C ASN A 40 3.07 3.38 0.67
N CYS A 41 2.07 4.14 0.28
CA CYS A 41 2.05 5.58 0.33
C CYS A 41 0.72 5.99 0.95
N MET A 42 0.79 6.69 2.09
CA MET A 42 -0.35 7.28 2.76
C MET A 42 -0.32 8.78 2.55
N ILE A 43 -1.31 9.29 1.83
CA ILE A 43 -1.52 10.72 1.64
C ILE A 43 -2.57 11.19 2.65
N ALA A 44 -2.21 12.16 3.49
CA ALA A 44 -3.12 12.75 4.45
C ALA A 44 -4.13 13.66 3.74
N LEU A 45 -5.44 13.38 3.86
CA LEU A 45 -6.51 14.28 3.38
C LEU A 45 -6.99 15.23 4.48
N THR A 46 -6.77 14.85 5.74
CA THR A 46 -6.94 15.68 6.94
C THR A 46 -5.66 15.63 7.75
N ASP A 47 -5.50 16.50 8.74
CA ASP A 47 -4.37 16.41 9.66
C ASP A 47 -4.38 15.07 10.42
N PHE A 48 -3.20 14.47 10.54
CA PHE A 48 -2.94 13.28 11.35
C PHE A 48 -2.21 13.71 12.61
N THR A 49 -2.85 13.51 13.75
CA THR A 49 -2.34 13.82 15.07
C THR A 49 -2.23 12.54 15.90
N GLU A 50 -1.44 12.58 16.98
CA GLU A 50 -1.38 11.48 17.94
C GLU A 50 -2.78 11.13 18.48
N GLU A 51 -3.63 12.14 18.70
CA GLU A 51 -4.95 11.98 19.30
C GLU A 51 -5.99 11.42 18.33
N ASN A 52 -5.93 11.78 17.05
CA ASN A 52 -6.92 11.37 16.04
C ASN A 52 -6.55 10.09 15.26
N GLY A 53 -5.55 9.35 15.76
CA GLY A 53 -5.18 8.05 15.22
C GLY A 53 -4.24 8.13 14.03
N ALA A 54 -3.24 9.01 14.07
CA ALA A 54 -2.13 8.98 13.12
C ALA A 54 -1.58 7.57 12.93
N THR A 55 -1.17 7.25 11.70
CA THR A 55 -0.50 5.97 11.40
C THR A 55 0.72 5.84 12.31
N ARG A 56 0.88 4.69 12.97
CA ARG A 56 1.99 4.41 13.87
C ARG A 56 3.00 3.50 13.20
N VAL A 57 4.28 3.75 13.43
CA VAL A 57 5.38 3.00 12.81
C VAL A 57 6.43 2.60 13.84
N ILE A 58 7.13 1.50 13.60
CA ILE A 58 8.36 1.15 14.32
C ILE A 58 9.55 1.37 13.37
N PRO A 59 10.26 2.51 13.44
CA PRO A 59 11.41 2.78 12.58
C PRO A 59 12.48 1.68 12.71
N GLY A 60 13.05 1.26 11.57
CA GLY A 60 14.07 0.20 11.53
C GLY A 60 13.53 -1.24 11.61
N SER A 61 12.23 -1.45 11.83
CA SER A 61 11.63 -2.80 11.91
C SER A 61 11.64 -3.60 10.60
N HIS A 62 11.94 -2.94 9.47
CA HIS A 62 12.19 -3.58 8.18
C HIS A 62 13.55 -4.29 8.11
N GLU A 63 14.43 -4.08 9.09
CA GLU A 63 15.78 -4.67 9.20
C GLU A 63 15.90 -5.72 10.31
N TRP A 64 14.80 -6.05 11.00
CA TRP A 64 14.80 -7.05 12.07
C TRP A 64 15.23 -8.43 11.57
N ASP A 65 15.79 -9.26 12.45
CA ASP A 65 16.15 -10.62 12.07
C ASP A 65 14.92 -11.55 11.99
N ASN A 66 13.90 -11.29 12.83
CA ASN A 66 12.63 -12.01 12.81
C ASN A 66 11.51 -11.14 12.25
N PHE A 67 10.84 -11.64 11.22
CA PHE A 67 9.72 -10.98 10.55
C PHE A 67 8.36 -11.52 10.99
N GLU A 68 8.33 -12.70 11.61
CA GLU A 68 7.12 -13.23 12.21
C GLU A 68 6.82 -12.46 13.50
N MET A 69 5.54 -12.12 13.71
CA MET A 69 5.07 -11.43 14.90
C MET A 69 4.13 -12.34 15.68
N SER A 70 4.45 -12.58 16.94
CA SER A 70 3.55 -13.19 17.92
C SER A 70 2.32 -12.31 18.15
N GLU A 71 1.24 -12.89 18.66
CA GLU A 71 0.04 -12.11 18.98
C GLU A 71 0.32 -11.01 20.01
N GLU A 72 1.21 -11.24 20.99
CA GLU A 72 1.59 -10.21 21.98
C GLU A 72 2.27 -9.02 21.33
N GLU A 73 3.27 -9.26 20.46
CA GLU A 73 3.98 -8.21 19.73
C GLU A 73 3.05 -7.38 18.85
N ARG A 74 1.95 -7.96 18.36
CA ARG A 74 0.96 -7.25 17.53
C ARG A 74 0.17 -6.18 18.29
N PHE A 75 0.23 -6.15 19.63
CA PHE A 75 -0.44 -5.16 20.46
C PHE A 75 0.50 -4.19 21.19
N ARG A 76 1.83 -4.31 20.99
CA ARG A 76 2.85 -3.44 21.63
C ARG A 76 2.95 -2.07 20.98
N HIS A 77 1.88 -1.28 21.04
CA HIS A 77 1.83 0.06 20.46
C HIS A 77 2.80 1.05 21.12
N GLU A 78 3.26 0.78 22.33
CA GLU A 78 4.26 1.58 23.05
C GLU A 78 5.64 1.62 22.34
N ASP A 79 5.94 0.64 21.48
CA ASP A 79 7.20 0.60 20.72
C ASP A 79 7.18 1.48 19.46
N THR A 80 6.06 2.18 19.21
CA THR A 80 5.79 2.87 17.94
C THR A 80 5.77 4.39 18.12
N ILE A 81 6.09 5.11 17.05
CA ILE A 81 5.91 6.57 16.96
C ILE A 81 4.78 6.91 15.96
N PRO A 82 4.02 7.99 16.18
CA PRO A 82 3.06 8.47 15.20
C PRO A 82 3.76 9.16 14.02
N ALA A 83 3.23 8.94 12.82
CA ALA A 83 3.50 9.77 11.65
C ALA A 83 2.56 10.97 11.65
N LEU A 84 2.98 12.04 12.35
CA LEU A 84 2.25 13.31 12.38
C LEU A 84 2.36 13.99 11.02
N MET A 85 1.21 14.34 10.43
CA MET A 85 1.13 14.86 9.06
C MET A 85 0.07 15.96 8.98
N LYS A 86 0.31 16.98 8.17
CA LYS A 86 -0.72 17.92 7.73
C LYS A 86 -1.42 17.40 6.49
N ALA A 87 -2.64 17.87 6.24
CA ALA A 87 -3.32 17.57 4.99
C ALA A 87 -2.43 17.93 3.78
N GLY A 88 -2.21 16.97 2.88
CA GLY A 88 -1.30 17.06 1.74
C GLY A 88 0.08 16.43 1.97
N ASP A 89 0.49 16.19 3.22
CA ASP A 89 1.72 15.43 3.51
C ASP A 89 1.55 13.95 3.15
N MET A 90 2.69 13.27 2.98
CA MET A 90 2.75 11.89 2.54
C MET A 90 3.77 11.09 3.34
N LEU A 91 3.34 9.95 3.85
CA LEU A 91 4.21 8.93 4.44
C LEU A 91 4.41 7.82 3.41
N ILE A 92 5.67 7.48 3.12
CA ILE A 92 6.03 6.33 2.28
C ILE A 92 6.77 5.32 3.16
N TRP A 93 6.42 4.03 3.06
CA TRP A 93 7.13 2.96 3.74
C TRP A 93 7.31 1.72 2.88
N ASP A 94 8.37 0.98 3.20
CA ASP A 94 8.61 -0.38 2.73
C ASP A 94 7.61 -1.33 3.42
N GLY A 95 7.01 -2.26 2.68
CA GLY A 95 6.03 -3.21 3.22
C GLY A 95 6.57 -4.13 4.31
N LYS A 96 7.88 -4.20 4.51
CA LYS A 96 8.55 -4.87 5.63
C LYS A 96 8.48 -4.09 6.94
N LEU A 97 8.15 -2.81 6.91
CA LEU A 97 8.03 -1.97 8.10
C LEU A 97 6.80 -2.36 8.92
N VAL A 98 6.99 -2.55 10.23
CA VAL A 98 5.89 -2.74 11.16
C VAL A 98 5.19 -1.41 11.38
N HIS A 99 3.87 -1.42 11.17
CA HIS A 99 3.02 -0.25 11.33
C HIS A 99 1.58 -0.63 11.71
N SER A 100 0.77 0.37 12.04
CA SER A 100 -0.67 0.22 12.24
C SER A 100 -1.41 1.55 12.08
N GLY A 101 -2.73 1.52 11.84
CA GLY A 101 -3.59 2.65 12.14
C GLY A 101 -3.65 2.91 13.66
N GLY A 102 -3.47 4.17 14.07
CA GLY A 102 -3.55 4.56 15.47
C GLY A 102 -4.99 4.58 15.99
N GLU A 103 -5.13 4.54 17.31
CA GLU A 103 -6.40 4.76 18.00
C GLU A 103 -6.82 6.23 17.85
N ASN A 104 -8.07 6.47 17.45
CA ASN A 104 -8.64 7.81 17.46
C ASN A 104 -9.39 8.03 18.78
N LYS A 105 -8.78 8.83 19.66
CA LYS A 105 -9.25 9.17 21.00
C LYS A 105 -10.13 10.41 21.02
N THR A 106 -10.30 11.09 19.88
CA THR A 106 -11.13 12.28 19.79
C THR A 106 -12.62 11.91 19.86
N GLU A 107 -13.45 12.86 20.28
CA GLU A 107 -14.90 12.69 20.32
C GLU A 107 -15.59 13.02 18.99
N SER A 108 -14.92 13.74 18.08
CA SER A 108 -15.58 14.32 16.90
C SER A 108 -14.75 14.36 15.62
N GLU A 109 -13.46 14.00 15.64
CA GLU A 109 -12.63 14.07 14.42
C GLU A 109 -12.70 12.81 13.58
N TYR A 110 -12.78 13.00 12.26
CA TYR A 110 -12.67 11.93 11.27
C TYR A 110 -11.37 12.10 10.49
N ARG A 111 -10.39 11.25 10.78
CA ARG A 111 -9.09 11.27 10.10
C ARG A 111 -9.20 10.54 8.77
N ARG A 112 -8.97 11.23 7.65
CA ARG A 112 -9.03 10.67 6.30
C ARG A 112 -7.67 10.66 5.62
N GLY A 113 -7.34 9.53 5.00
CA GLY A 113 -6.18 9.41 4.13
C GLY A 113 -6.46 8.52 2.93
N ILE A 114 -5.60 8.63 1.91
CA ILE A 114 -5.58 7.70 0.78
C ILE A 114 -4.34 6.83 0.91
N ALA A 115 -4.53 5.52 1.00
CA ALA A 115 -3.46 4.53 0.90
C ALA A 115 -3.32 4.07 -0.56
N LEU A 116 -2.08 4.01 -1.03
CA LEU A 116 -1.69 3.55 -2.35
C LEU A 116 -0.67 2.41 -2.21
N PRO A 117 -1.10 1.20 -1.83
CA PRO A 117 -0.21 0.04 -1.80
C PRO A 117 0.26 -0.32 -3.21
N LEU A 118 1.57 -0.42 -3.37
CA LEU A 118 2.30 -0.74 -4.59
C LEU A 118 2.97 -2.10 -4.45
N THR A 119 2.96 -2.87 -5.54
CA THR A 119 3.64 -4.16 -5.63
C THR A 119 4.23 -4.30 -7.04
N PRO A 120 5.32 -5.06 -7.23
CA PRO A 120 5.82 -5.34 -8.56
C PRO A 120 4.74 -5.91 -9.48
N ALA A 121 4.77 -5.51 -10.75
CA ALA A 121 3.70 -5.81 -11.69
C ALA A 121 3.55 -7.31 -12.06
N TYR A 122 4.46 -8.16 -11.57
CA TYR A 122 4.37 -9.62 -11.68
C TYR A 122 3.59 -10.27 -10.53
N PHE A 123 3.05 -9.47 -9.58
CA PHE A 123 2.07 -9.93 -8.61
C PHE A 123 0.66 -9.50 -9.02
N THR A 124 -0.32 -10.32 -8.67
CA THR A 124 -1.74 -9.98 -8.81
C THR A 124 -2.07 -8.79 -7.89
N PRO A 125 -2.66 -7.71 -8.42
CA PRO A 125 -3.17 -6.60 -7.61
C PRO A 125 -4.27 -7.03 -6.63
N GLU A 126 -4.45 -6.28 -5.54
CA GLU A 126 -5.56 -6.47 -4.59
C GLU A 126 -6.90 -6.02 -5.19
N GLU A 127 -6.90 -4.96 -6.00
CA GLU A 127 -8.07 -4.48 -6.73
C GLU A 127 -7.90 -4.61 -8.24
N THR A 128 -8.98 -4.99 -8.93
CA THR A 128 -8.97 -5.31 -10.36
C THR A 128 -9.52 -4.16 -11.22
N TYR A 129 -8.80 -3.03 -11.25
CA TYR A 129 -9.21 -1.83 -12.01
C TYR A 129 -9.54 -2.07 -13.49
N ALA A 130 -8.88 -3.03 -14.13
CA ALA A 130 -9.15 -3.42 -15.51
C ALA A 130 -10.62 -3.83 -15.76
N PHE A 131 -11.35 -4.24 -14.73
CA PHE A 131 -12.78 -4.60 -14.79
C PHE A 131 -13.71 -3.55 -14.15
N SER A 132 -13.16 -2.48 -13.55
CA SER A 132 -13.94 -1.49 -12.81
C SER A 132 -13.89 -0.09 -13.41
N ILE A 133 -12.93 0.18 -14.30
CA ILE A 133 -12.77 1.49 -14.96
C ILE A 133 -13.09 1.36 -16.43
N ASP A 134 -14.00 2.21 -16.92
CA ASP A 134 -14.36 2.25 -18.33
C ASP A 134 -13.15 2.63 -19.20
N LEU A 135 -13.00 1.94 -20.33
CA LEU A 135 -11.88 2.16 -21.25
C LEU A 135 -11.84 3.60 -21.79
N GLU A 136 -12.98 4.26 -21.92
CA GLU A 136 -13.06 5.67 -22.33
C GLU A 136 -12.39 6.60 -21.32
N ILE A 137 -12.49 6.33 -20.00
CA ILE A 137 -11.76 7.08 -18.98
C ILE A 137 -10.26 6.80 -19.13
N VAL A 138 -9.88 5.52 -19.28
CA VAL A 138 -8.49 5.08 -19.41
C VAL A 138 -7.78 5.80 -20.56
N ARG A 139 -8.45 5.97 -21.72
CA ARG A 139 -7.92 6.69 -22.89
C ARG A 139 -7.51 8.13 -22.60
N THR A 140 -8.09 8.77 -21.59
CA THR A 140 -7.75 10.14 -21.18
C THR A 140 -6.53 10.22 -20.26
N LEU A 141 -6.12 9.09 -19.68
CA LEU A 141 -5.04 9.02 -18.69
C LEU A 141 -3.66 8.91 -19.37
N PRO A 142 -2.59 9.43 -18.74
CA PRO A 142 -1.22 9.21 -19.21
C PRO A 142 -0.85 7.72 -19.23
N ALA A 143 0.01 7.32 -20.17
CA ALA A 143 0.44 5.92 -20.34
C ALA A 143 0.96 5.26 -19.05
N HIS A 144 1.69 6.01 -18.21
CA HIS A 144 2.19 5.49 -16.93
C HIS A 144 1.06 5.23 -15.93
N VAL A 145 0.00 6.05 -15.91
CA VAL A 145 -1.19 5.81 -15.07
C VAL A 145 -1.95 4.61 -15.59
N GLN A 146 -2.21 4.52 -16.90
CA GLN A 146 -2.86 3.37 -17.52
C GLN A 146 -2.13 2.06 -17.17
N LYS A 147 -0.79 2.07 -17.20
CA LYS A 147 0.04 0.94 -16.78
C LYS A 147 -0.15 0.61 -15.30
N MET A 148 -0.17 1.62 -14.43
CA MET A 148 -0.40 1.43 -12.99
C MET A 148 -1.73 0.75 -12.72
N ILE A 149 -2.81 1.15 -13.40
CA ILE A 149 -4.16 0.58 -13.24
C ILE A 149 -4.42 -0.67 -14.13
N GLY A 150 -3.38 -1.28 -14.69
CA GLY A 150 -3.49 -2.59 -15.35
C GLY A 150 -4.00 -2.60 -16.79
N PHE A 151 -3.89 -1.49 -17.52
CA PHE A 151 -4.31 -1.39 -18.93
C PHE A 151 -3.14 -1.43 -19.93
N ARG A 152 -1.92 -1.70 -19.46
CA ARG A 152 -0.73 -1.87 -20.31
C ARG A 152 0.09 -3.07 -19.88
N SER A 153 0.77 -3.69 -20.85
CA SER A 153 1.71 -4.79 -20.58
C SER A 153 2.91 -4.32 -19.76
N VAL A 154 3.52 -5.27 -19.04
CA VAL A 154 4.71 -5.02 -18.23
C VAL A 154 5.83 -5.96 -18.64
N PHE A 155 7.05 -5.44 -18.68
CA PHE A 155 8.24 -6.19 -19.12
C PHE A 155 9.28 -6.15 -17.99
N PRO A 156 9.29 -7.18 -17.11
CA PRO A 156 10.38 -7.36 -16.16
C PRO A 156 11.73 -7.48 -16.89
N SER A 157 12.82 -7.06 -16.24
CA SER A 157 14.15 -6.97 -16.87
C SER A 157 14.68 -8.27 -17.46
N SER A 158 14.26 -9.42 -16.93
CA SER A 158 14.64 -10.76 -17.39
C SER A 158 13.52 -11.55 -18.06
N GLY A 159 12.31 -10.96 -18.19
CA GLY A 159 11.11 -11.65 -18.65
C GLY A 159 10.74 -11.34 -20.10
N SER A 160 9.97 -12.23 -20.74
CA SER A 160 9.45 -12.06 -22.11
C SER A 160 8.23 -11.13 -22.21
N GLY A 161 7.81 -10.52 -21.11
CA GLY A 161 6.56 -9.77 -20.98
C GLY A 161 5.52 -10.51 -20.14
N LEU A 162 4.69 -9.74 -19.45
CA LEU A 162 3.54 -10.20 -18.69
C LEU A 162 2.35 -9.30 -19.01
N TRP A 163 1.14 -9.80 -18.74
CA TRP A 163 -0.11 -9.07 -18.96
C TRP A 163 -0.29 -8.65 -20.43
N GLN A 164 -0.19 -9.64 -21.31
CA GLN A 164 -0.17 -9.51 -22.77
C GLN A 164 -1.47 -10.02 -23.39
N HIS A 165 -1.76 -9.61 -24.63
CA HIS A 165 -2.84 -10.13 -25.44
C HIS A 165 -2.26 -10.94 -26.61
N ASN A 166 -2.39 -12.26 -26.58
CA ASN A 166 -1.84 -13.16 -27.61
C ASN A 166 -0.34 -12.93 -27.89
N PHE A 167 0.48 -12.85 -26.84
CA PHE A 167 1.93 -12.54 -26.89
C PHE A 167 2.30 -11.13 -27.43
N GLU A 168 1.32 -10.31 -27.76
CA GLU A 168 1.51 -8.89 -28.11
C GLU A 168 1.18 -7.99 -26.92
N LYS A 169 1.51 -6.69 -27.04
CA LYS A 169 1.18 -5.72 -26.00
C LYS A 169 -0.33 -5.57 -25.85
N LEU A 170 -0.79 -5.53 -24.60
CA LEU A 170 -2.20 -5.31 -24.27
C LEU A 170 -2.68 -3.95 -24.78
N GLU A 171 -1.86 -2.90 -24.65
CA GLU A 171 -2.20 -1.56 -25.09
C GLU A 171 -2.50 -1.46 -26.58
N ASP A 172 -1.83 -2.27 -27.42
CA ASP A 172 -2.06 -2.28 -28.87
C ASP A 172 -3.44 -2.87 -29.18
N TYR A 173 -3.82 -3.96 -28.49
CA TYR A 173 -5.16 -4.55 -28.62
C TYR A 173 -6.27 -3.60 -28.13
N LEU A 174 -6.01 -2.84 -27.05
CA LEU A 174 -6.96 -1.88 -26.50
C LEU A 174 -7.00 -0.54 -27.27
N GLY A 175 -6.07 -0.32 -28.21
CA GLY A 175 -5.93 0.93 -28.96
C GLY A 175 -5.51 2.11 -28.07
N LEU A 176 -4.62 1.89 -27.11
CA LEU A 176 -4.09 2.93 -26.21
C LEU A 176 -2.76 3.46 -26.75
N ASN A 177 -2.70 4.75 -27.09
CA ASN A 177 -1.50 5.44 -27.58
C ASN A 177 -0.46 5.61 -26.48
#